data_AF-A0A6I3SZ66-F1
#
_entry.id   AF-A0A6I3SZ66-F1
#
_cell.length_a   1.000
_cell.length_b   1.000
_cell.length_c   1.000
_cell.angle_alpha   90.00
_cell.angle_beta   90.00
_cell.angle_gamma   90.00
#
_symmetry.space_group_name_H-M   'P 1'
#
loop_
_entity.id
_entity.type
_entity.pdbx_description
1 polymer ?
#
loop_
_entity_poly.entity_id
_entity_poly.type
_entity_poly.pdbx_seq_one_letter_code
_entity_poly.pdbx_strand_id
1 'polypeptide(L)'
;AGGLLALRVVDTVKSTRAGRVETTPRDGLWLAQTPQMFPAELLLRALEAAPDPDAITDDASAVEMLGLSPRLVEGHPRNLKVTLPADIAIAEMYLTLDKT
;
A
#
# COMPACT_ATOMS: atom_id res chain seq x y z
N ALA A 1 14.58 -3.19 10.83
CA ALA A 1 13.16 -2.93 10.50
C ALA A 1 13.11 -2.38 9.09
N GLY A 2 12.18 -2.88 8.26
CA GLY A 2 11.98 -2.37 6.91
C GLY A 2 10.89 -1.30 6.86
N GLY A 3 10.42 -1.00 5.65
CA GLY A 3 9.37 -0.02 5.43
C GLY A 3 8.83 -0.03 4.01
N LEU A 4 7.81 0.77 3.79
CA LEU A 4 7.11 0.90 2.52
C LEU A 4 6.90 2.37 2.17
N LEU A 5 6.86 2.66 0.86
CA LEU A 5 6.29 3.91 0.38
C LEU A 5 4.78 3.90 0.64
N ALA A 6 4.21 5.06 0.97
CA ALA A 6 2.78 5.20 1.15
C ALA A 6 2.30 6.65 0.94
N LEU A 7 1.03 6.81 0.61
CA LEU A 7 0.37 8.12 0.48
C LEU A 7 -0.62 8.34 1.63
N ARG A 8 -0.63 9.52 2.23
CA ARG A 8 -1.69 9.89 3.18
C ARG A 8 -3.04 9.88 2.47
N VAL A 9 -4.07 9.36 3.14
CA VAL A 9 -5.43 9.47 2.62
C VAL A 9 -5.91 10.91 2.79
N VAL A 10 -6.12 11.60 1.67
CA VAL A 10 -6.54 13.01 1.62
C VAL A 10 -8.01 13.22 1.34
N ASP A 11 -8.72 12.17 0.92
CA ASP A 11 -10.15 12.20 0.64
C ASP A 11 -10.96 11.73 1.85
N THR A 12 -12.28 11.96 1.82
CA THR A 12 -13.17 11.39 2.83
C THR A 12 -13.34 9.90 2.56
N VAL A 13 -13.03 9.06 3.55
CA VAL A 13 -13.18 7.60 3.41
C VAL A 13 -14.59 7.19 3.79
N LYS A 14 -15.23 6.40 2.93
CA LYS A 14 -16.49 5.72 3.22
C LYS A 14 -16.26 4.22 3.31
N SER A 15 -16.91 3.58 4.28
CA SER A 15 -16.98 2.13 4.39
C SER A 15 -18.44 1.69 4.26
N THR A 16 -18.65 0.42 3.94
CA THR A 16 -19.98 -0.19 3.93
C THR A 16 -20.00 -1.38 4.86
N ARG A 17 -21.00 -1.43 5.75
CA ARG A 17 -21.23 -2.57 6.65
C ARG A 17 -22.71 -2.88 6.67
N ALA A 18 -23.06 -4.13 6.34
CA ALA A 18 -24.46 -4.59 6.25
C ALA A 18 -25.36 -3.65 5.40
N GLY A 19 -24.83 -3.12 4.29
CA GLY A 19 -25.56 -2.25 3.37
C GLY A 19 -25.72 -0.78 3.80
N ARG A 20 -25.19 -0.38 4.96
CA ARG A 20 -25.15 1.03 5.39
C ARG A 20 -23.80 1.65 5.07
N VAL A 21 -23.83 2.91 4.62
CA VAL A 21 -22.64 3.73 4.37
C VAL A 21 -22.24 4.46 5.65
N GLU A 22 -20.95 4.42 5.99
CA GLU A 22 -20.39 5.08 7.16
C GLU A 22 -19.13 5.88 6.78
N THR A 23 -18.86 6.97 7.51
CA THR A 23 -17.62 7.74 7.32
C THR A 23 -16.54 7.18 8.23
N THR A 24 -15.38 6.83 7.66
CA THR A 24 -14.22 6.38 8.42
C THR A 24 -13.27 7.57 8.66
N PRO A 25 -12.84 7.84 9.91
CA PRO A 25 -11.81 8.84 10.18
C PRO A 25 -10.54 8.51 9.39
N ARG A 26 -10.04 9.46 8.62
CA ARG A 26 -8.87 9.27 7.75
C ARG A 26 -7.53 9.57 8.44
N ASP A 27 -7.56 10.11 9.65
CA ASP A 27 -6.35 10.47 10.39
C ASP A 27 -5.51 9.22 10.65
N GLY A 28 -4.27 9.24 10.16
CA GLY A 28 -3.36 8.10 10.26
C GLY A 28 -3.59 6.99 9.23
N LEU A 29 -4.54 7.15 8.29
CA LEU A 29 -4.70 6.20 7.17
C LEU A 29 -3.74 6.52 6.02
N TRP A 30 -3.14 5.47 5.48
CA TRP A 30 -2.21 5.54 4.37
C TRP A 30 -2.55 4.48 3.31
N LEU A 31 -2.31 4.83 2.05
CA LEU A 31 -2.37 3.92 0.91
C LEU A 31 -0.97 3.36 0.68
N ALA A 32 -0.80 2.06 0.92
CA ALA A 32 0.46 1.36 0.68
C ALA A 32 0.87 1.44 -0.81
N GLN A 33 2.15 1.69 -1.05
CA GLN A 33 2.79 1.64 -2.35
C GLN A 33 4.01 0.71 -2.30
N THR A 34 4.58 0.42 -3.46
CA THR A 34 5.88 -0.24 -3.62
C THR A 34 6.91 0.78 -4.15
N PRO A 35 8.23 0.57 -4.05
CA PRO A 35 8.90 -0.55 -3.40
C PRO A 35 8.62 -0.63 -1.90
N GLN A 36 8.64 -1.85 -1.39
CA GLN A 36 8.73 -2.14 0.04
C GLN A 36 10.09 -2.77 0.29
N MET A 37 10.79 -2.35 1.34
CA MET A 37 12.16 -2.73 1.59
C MET A 37 12.28 -3.33 2.98
N PHE A 38 12.65 -4.61 3.03
CA PHE A 38 12.87 -5.36 4.26
C PHE A 38 14.21 -6.13 4.18
N PRO A 39 14.87 -6.42 5.32
CA PRO A 39 15.93 -7.42 5.35
C PRO A 39 15.41 -8.76 4.81
N ALA A 40 16.15 -9.39 3.90
CA ALA A 40 15.70 -10.59 3.20
C ALA A 40 15.30 -11.73 4.15
N GLU A 41 16.13 -12.04 5.14
CA GLU A 41 15.85 -13.07 6.15
C GLU A 41 14.57 -12.76 6.95
N LEU A 42 14.33 -11.49 7.27
CA LEU A 42 13.11 -11.08 7.96
C LEU A 42 11.87 -11.30 7.09
N LEU A 43 11.93 -10.89 5.82
CA LEU A 43 10.81 -11.01 4.90
C LEU A 43 10.48 -12.47 4.60
N LEU A 44 11.48 -13.32 4.36
CA LEU A 44 11.29 -14.75 4.15
C LEU A 44 10.60 -15.39 5.36
N ARG A 45 11.10 -15.14 6.57
CA ARG A 45 10.47 -15.63 7.80
C ARG A 45 9.03 -15.14 7.96
N ALA A 46 8.75 -13.89 7.59
CA ALA A 46 7.42 -13.31 7.68
C ALA A 46 6.43 -13.99 6.71
N LEU A 47 6.86 -14.21 5.47
CA LEU A 47 6.07 -14.91 4.45
C LEU A 47 5.83 -16.37 4.81
N GLU A 48 6.82 -17.07 5.38
CA GLU A 48 6.71 -18.47 5.79
C GLU A 48 5.84 -18.67 7.04
N ALA A 49 5.80 -17.70 7.94
CA ALA A 49 5.05 -17.78 9.19
C ALA A 49 3.55 -17.50 9.01
N ALA A 50 3.12 -17.01 7.85
CA ALA A 50 1.73 -16.67 7.60
C ALA A 50 0.86 -17.94 7.62
N PRO A 51 -0.15 -18.02 8.51
CA PRO A 51 -1.02 -19.20 8.59
C PRO A 51 -1.94 -19.33 7.36
N ASP A 52 -2.21 -18.21 6.69
CA ASP A 52 -3.00 -18.12 5.47
C ASP A 52 -2.28 -17.20 4.47
N PRO A 53 -1.73 -17.73 3.36
CA PRO A 53 -1.09 -16.93 2.33
C PRO A 53 -2.05 -15.89 1.69
N ASP A 54 -3.35 -16.16 1.65
CA ASP A 54 -4.33 -15.25 1.04
C ASP A 54 -4.60 -14.01 1.91
N ALA A 55 -4.20 -14.05 3.19
CA ALA A 55 -4.26 -12.90 4.08
C ALA A 55 -3.09 -11.90 3.85
N ILE A 56 -2.06 -12.28 3.09
CA ILE A 56 -0.93 -11.42 2.75
C ILE A 56 -1.29 -10.59 1.51
N THR A 57 -1.43 -9.27 1.69
CA THR A 57 -1.75 -8.35 0.59
C THR A 57 -0.52 -7.64 0.03
N ASP A 58 0.53 -7.52 0.84
CA ASP A 58 1.85 -6.98 0.50
C ASP A 58 2.93 -7.47 1.50
N ASP A 59 4.20 -7.14 1.23
CA ASP A 59 5.32 -7.57 2.08
C ASP A 59 5.22 -7.04 3.52
N ALA A 60 4.68 -5.82 3.68
CA ALA A 60 4.46 -5.19 4.97
C ALA A 60 3.43 -5.95 5.82
N SER A 61 2.33 -6.41 5.22
CA SER A 61 1.30 -7.20 5.90
C SER A 61 1.85 -8.51 6.45
N ALA A 62 2.74 -9.20 5.72
CA ALA A 62 3.43 -10.38 6.24
C ALA A 62 4.31 -10.04 7.46
N VAL A 63 5.05 -8.93 7.39
CA VAL A 63 5.91 -8.47 8.50
C VAL A 63 5.08 -8.05 9.71
N GLU A 64 3.90 -7.45 9.50
CA GLU A 64 2.95 -7.09 10.55
C GLU A 64 2.40 -8.32 11.29
N MET A 65 2.19 -9.45 10.60
CA MET A 65 1.76 -10.71 11.22
C MET A 65 2.79 -11.26 12.22
N LEU A 66 4.08 -10.89 12.08
CA LEU A 66 5.12 -11.19 13.08
C LEU A 66 5.07 -10.25 14.31
N GLY A 67 4.09 -9.36 14.40
CA GLY A 67 3.98 -8.34 15.45
C GLY A 67 4.98 -7.19 15.31
N LEU A 68 5.59 -7.04 14.13
CA LEU A 68 6.52 -5.95 13.84
C LEU A 68 5.81 -4.77 13.20
N SER A 69 6.44 -3.60 13.25
CA SER A 69 5.88 -2.36 12.70
C SER A 69 6.78 -1.80 11.60
N PRO A 70 6.45 -2.03 10.32
CA PRO A 70 7.12 -1.38 9.19
C PRO A 70 7.05 0.15 9.28
N ARG A 71 8.06 0.83 8.72
CA ARG A 71 8.06 2.29 8.63
C ARG A 71 7.29 2.74 7.39
N LEU A 72 6.46 3.76 7.57
CA LEU A 72 5.88 4.50 6.45
C LEU A 72 6.85 5.58 5.98
N VAL A 73 7.13 5.57 4.69
CA VAL A 73 7.89 6.60 3.99
C VAL A 73 6.96 7.26 2.99
N GLU A 74 6.95 8.59 2.92
CA GLU A 74 6.04 9.30 2.01
C GLU A 74 6.40 8.98 0.55
N GLY A 75 5.41 8.48 -0.19
CA GLY A 75 5.51 8.15 -1.60
C GLY A 75 5.07 9.29 -2.52
N HIS A 76 4.81 8.96 -3.79
CA HIS A 76 4.36 9.96 -4.77
C HIS A 76 3.14 9.44 -5.55
N PRO A 77 2.12 10.28 -5.84
CA PRO A 77 0.94 9.86 -6.62
C PRO A 77 1.25 9.34 -8.02
N ARG A 78 2.39 9.75 -8.60
CA ARG A 78 2.88 9.24 -9.90
C ARG A 78 3.28 7.76 -9.84
N ASN A 79 3.56 7.23 -8.66
CA ASN A 79 3.84 5.81 -8.44
C ASN A 79 2.52 5.02 -8.30
N LEU A 80 1.61 5.21 -9.25
CA LEU A 80 0.32 4.54 -9.25
C LEU A 80 0.46 3.07 -9.68
N LYS A 81 -0.44 2.23 -9.18
CA LYS A 81 -0.68 0.90 -9.72
C LYS A 81 -1.70 0.98 -10.86
N VAL A 82 -1.31 0.61 -12.07
CA VAL A 82 -2.24 0.47 -13.20
C VAL A 82 -3.15 -0.72 -12.94
N THR A 83 -4.42 -0.47 -12.64
CA THR A 83 -5.41 -1.49 -12.22
C THR A 83 -6.68 -1.43 -13.08
N LEU A 84 -7.14 -0.23 -13.43
CA LEU A 84 -8.30 0.03 -14.27
C LEU A 84 -7.87 0.47 -15.68
N PRO A 85 -8.72 0.29 -16.70
CA PRO A 85 -8.40 0.74 -18.06
C PRO A 85 -8.01 2.22 -18.15
N ALA A 86 -8.65 3.08 -17.34
CA ALA A 86 -8.36 4.52 -17.31
C ALA A 86 -6.96 4.86 -16.76
N ASP A 87 -6.36 3.98 -15.96
CA ASP A 87 -5.04 4.21 -15.35
C ASP A 87 -3.93 4.23 -16.40
N ILE A 88 -4.12 3.58 -17.55
CA ILE A 88 -3.15 3.54 -18.65
C ILE A 88 -2.87 4.97 -19.14
N ALA A 89 -3.92 5.74 -19.44
CA ALA A 89 -3.77 7.11 -19.92
C ALA A 89 -3.08 8.01 -18.88
N ILE A 90 -3.36 7.80 -17.59
CA ILE A 90 -2.71 8.54 -16.50
C ILE A 90 -1.22 8.17 -16.40
N ALA A 91 -0.88 6.88 -16.51
CA ALA A 91 0.50 6.42 -16.49
C ALA A 91 1.29 6.97 -17.68
N GLU A 92 0.73 6.94 -18.90
CA GLU A 92 1.34 7.53 -20.09
C GLU A 92 1.60 9.03 -19.94
N MET A 93 0.61 9.77 -19.41
CA MET A 93 0.78 11.19 -19.08
C MET A 93 1.94 11.39 -18.11
N TYR A 94 2.02 10.61 -17.03
CA TYR A 94 3.12 10.73 -16.08
C TYR A 94 4.49 10.40 -16.68
N LEU A 95 4.60 9.41 -17.56
CA LEU A 95 5.89 9.05 -18.17
C LEU A 95 6.37 10.03 -19.25
N THR A 96 5.45 10.81 -19.83
CA THR A 96 5.78 11.78 -20.88
C THR A 96 6.18 13.14 -20.34
N LEU A 97 5.68 13.52 -19.15
CA LEU A 97 6.02 14.79 -18.50
C LEU A 97 7.50 14.93 -18.11
N ASP A 98 8.21 13.83 -17.85
CA ASP A 98 9.65 13.86 -17.52
C ASP A 98 10.57 14.07 -18.75
N LYS A 99 10.01 14.17 -19.96
CA LYS A 99 10.78 14.36 -21.21
C LYS A 99 10.97 15.84 -21.60
N THR A 100 10.68 16.78 -20.71
CA THR A 100 10.85 18.23 -20.93
C THR A 100 11.79 18.81 -19.89
#